data_AF-A0A1T4P5Z5-F1
#
_entry.id   AF-A0A1T4P5Z5-F1
#
_cell.length_a   1.000
_cell.length_b   1.000
_cell.length_c   1.000
_cell.angle_alpha   90.00
_cell.angle_beta   90.00
_cell.angle_gamma   90.00
#
_symmetry.space_group_name_H-M   'P 1'
#
loop_
_entity.id
_entity.type
_entity.pdbx_description
1 polymer ?
#
loop_
_entity_poly.entity_id
_entity_poly.type
_entity_poly.pdbx_seq_one_letter_code
_entity_poly.pdbx_strand_id
1 'polypeptide(L)'
;MQTIQQRYEEIRNEQELTEKIDKLIVDCYHYKIFKEKASARYKKEFKDDFERDYPVYVSDITKKLASRLRGRISFYKEEEAYQAKARQQRAKRGYADTDVWNMNDWFMDTISPMLKQFRKKHNGVPSTFLPSMMCSDEEREVANAKWEQILDRMIFLTAIRLLRKSMISILNMKERYLNIEISVKKNSLNYFQSISGNYGIDI
;
A
#
# COMPACT_ATOMS: atom_id res chain seq x y z
N MET A 1 2.79 -3.73 13.70
CA MET A 1 3.05 -2.95 12.47
C MET A 1 4.55 -2.71 12.40
N GLN A 2 5.25 -3.27 11.41
CA GLN A 2 6.71 -3.11 11.32
C GLN A 2 7.08 -1.63 11.18
N THR A 3 8.13 -1.19 11.88
CA THR A 3 8.60 0.19 11.80
C THR A 3 9.21 0.45 10.41
N ILE A 4 9.20 1.72 9.97
CA ILE A 4 9.79 2.10 8.68
C ILE A 4 11.27 1.67 8.59
N GLN A 5 11.96 1.66 9.73
CA GLN A 5 13.35 1.22 9.86
C GLN A 5 13.50 -0.30 9.64
N GLN A 6 12.56 -1.11 10.13
CA GLN A 6 12.53 -2.55 9.85
C GLN A 6 12.28 -2.83 8.37
N ARG A 7 11.39 -2.06 7.72
CA ARG A 7 11.15 -2.16 6.28
C ARG A 7 12.37 -1.72 5.45
N TYR A 8 13.09 -0.70 5.91
CA TYR A 8 14.31 -0.22 5.25
C TYR A 8 15.45 -1.24 5.33
N GLU A 9 15.65 -1.88 6.49
CA GLU A 9 16.63 -2.95 6.65
C GLU A 9 16.24 -4.24 5.90
N GLU A 10 14.94 -4.53 5.75
CA GLU A 10 14.44 -5.61 4.90
C GLU A 10 14.72 -5.35 3.41
N ILE A 11 14.49 -4.12 2.93
CA ILE A 11 14.77 -3.69 1.55
C ILE A 11 16.30 -3.68 1.29
N ARG A 12 17.10 -3.21 2.25
CA ARG A 12 18.56 -3.20 2.17
C ARG A 12 19.14 -4.62 2.04
N ASN A 13 18.63 -5.57 2.81
CA ASN A 13 19.01 -6.98 2.69
C ASN A 13 18.53 -7.61 1.37
N GLU A 14 17.40 -7.15 0.81
CA GLU A 14 16.95 -7.57 -0.52
C GLU A 14 17.82 -7.03 -1.66
N GLN A 15 18.31 -5.79 -1.54
CA GLN A 15 19.32 -5.24 -2.46
C GLN A 15 20.60 -6.07 -2.41
N GLU A 16 21.11 -6.40 -1.22
CA GLU A 16 22.32 -7.21 -1.08
C GLU A 16 22.15 -8.63 -1.68
N LEU A 17 20.97 -9.24 -1.54
CA LEU A 17 20.67 -10.55 -2.13
C LEU A 17 20.56 -10.47 -3.66
N THR A 18 19.95 -9.39 -4.17
CA THR A 18 19.80 -9.13 -5.61
C THR A 18 21.17 -8.85 -6.22
N GLU A 19 22.01 -8.04 -5.58
CA GLU A 19 23.40 -7.78 -5.97
C GLU A 19 24.26 -9.06 -5.98
N LYS A 20 24.06 -9.97 -5.01
CA LYS A 20 24.74 -11.28 -5.00
C LYS A 20 24.29 -12.18 -6.14
N ILE A 21 23.00 -12.18 -6.48
CA ILE A 21 22.44 -12.94 -7.62
C ILE A 21 22.92 -12.34 -8.94
N ASP A 22 22.88 -11.02 -9.09
CA ASP A 22 23.34 -10.30 -10.27
C ASP A 22 24.85 -10.48 -10.47
N LYS A 23 25.64 -10.43 -9.40
CA LYS A 23 27.07 -10.77 -9.45
C LYS A 23 27.29 -12.21 -9.92
N LEU A 24 26.52 -13.17 -9.41
CA LEU A 24 26.63 -14.58 -9.81
C LEU A 24 26.26 -14.78 -11.29
N ILE A 25 25.24 -14.07 -11.78
CA ILE A 25 24.84 -14.03 -13.19
C ILE A 25 25.96 -13.42 -14.05
N VAL A 26 26.54 -12.30 -13.62
CA VAL A 26 27.66 -11.63 -14.28
C VAL A 26 28.92 -12.50 -14.30
N ASP A 27 29.23 -13.19 -13.21
CA ASP A 27 30.37 -14.12 -13.12
C ASP A 27 30.17 -15.34 -14.05
N CYS A 28 28.94 -15.87 -14.13
CA CYS A 28 28.56 -16.90 -15.11
C CYS A 28 28.67 -16.39 -16.56
N TYR A 29 28.29 -15.13 -16.81
CA TYR A 29 28.36 -14.49 -18.12
C TYR A 29 29.81 -14.24 -18.55
N HIS A 30 30.65 -13.75 -17.64
CA HIS A 30 32.10 -13.61 -17.84
C HIS A 30 32.76 -14.96 -18.12
N TYR A 31 32.40 -16.03 -17.41
CA TYR A 31 32.91 -17.37 -17.70
C TYR A 31 32.56 -17.83 -19.13
N LYS A 32 31.36 -17.50 -19.62
CA LYS A 32 30.90 -17.81 -20.98
C LYS A 32 31.67 -17.02 -22.06
N ILE A 33 32.03 -15.76 -21.77
CA ILE A 33 32.77 -14.86 -22.68
C ILE A 33 34.28 -15.14 -22.69
N PHE A 34 34.92 -15.46 -21.55
CA PHE A 34 36.38 -15.66 -21.47
C PHE A 34 36.88 -17.05 -21.91
N LYS A 35 36.00 -17.85 -22.52
CA LYS A 35 36.29 -19.23 -22.96
C LYS A 35 37.51 -19.34 -23.88
N GLU A 36 37.80 -18.30 -24.66
CA GLU A 36 38.87 -18.30 -25.67
C GLU A 36 40.29 -18.03 -25.13
N LYS A 37 40.47 -17.40 -23.95
CA LYS A 37 41.82 -17.03 -23.43
C LYS A 37 42.12 -17.41 -21.97
N ALA A 38 41.19 -18.02 -21.23
CA ALA A 38 41.45 -18.42 -19.83
C ALA A 38 42.45 -19.60 -19.72
N SER A 39 43.36 -19.51 -18.75
CA SER A 39 44.37 -20.55 -18.48
C SER A 39 43.72 -21.88 -18.07
N ALA A 40 44.37 -23.01 -18.37
CA ALA A 40 43.85 -24.34 -18.06
C ALA A 40 43.60 -24.54 -16.54
N ARG A 41 44.45 -23.93 -15.70
CA ARG A 41 44.32 -23.94 -14.24
C ARG A 41 43.05 -23.21 -13.78
N TYR A 42 42.82 -21.99 -14.27
CA TYR A 42 41.64 -21.20 -13.93
C TYR A 42 40.34 -21.88 -14.39
N LYS A 43 40.35 -22.50 -15.57
CA LYS A 43 39.20 -23.28 -16.09
C LYS A 43 38.84 -24.46 -15.17
N LYS A 44 39.84 -25.10 -14.56
CA LYS A 44 39.65 -26.22 -13.64
C LYS A 44 39.19 -25.76 -12.26
N GLU A 45 39.87 -24.79 -11.66
CA GLU A 45 39.50 -24.23 -10.35
C GLU A 45 38.07 -23.65 -10.36
N PHE A 46 37.72 -22.88 -11.40
CA PHE A 46 36.35 -22.37 -11.55
C PHE A 46 35.31 -23.49 -11.73
N LYS A 47 35.63 -24.53 -12.52
CA LYS A 47 34.71 -25.66 -12.72
C LYS A 47 34.49 -26.41 -11.41
N ASP A 48 35.56 -26.69 -10.67
CA ASP A 48 35.50 -27.46 -9.42
C ASP A 48 34.75 -26.67 -8.32
N ASP A 49 35.00 -25.36 -8.20
CA ASP A 49 34.28 -24.51 -7.23
C ASP A 49 32.84 -24.23 -7.65
N PHE A 50 32.57 -24.02 -8.94
CA PHE A 50 31.21 -23.81 -9.44
C PHE A 50 30.37 -25.09 -9.30
N GLU A 51 30.87 -26.26 -9.70
CA GLU A 51 30.12 -27.53 -9.58
C GLU A 51 29.88 -27.91 -8.12
N ARG A 52 30.79 -27.56 -7.20
CA ARG A 52 30.64 -27.80 -5.75
C ARG A 52 29.66 -26.83 -5.08
N ASP A 53 29.82 -25.53 -5.31
CA ASP A 53 29.18 -24.50 -4.49
C ASP A 53 27.85 -24.02 -5.11
N TYR A 54 27.68 -24.11 -6.43
CA TYR A 54 26.47 -23.68 -7.13
C TYR A 54 25.20 -24.42 -6.66
N PRO A 55 25.19 -25.76 -6.52
CA PRO A 55 23.99 -26.48 -6.05
C PRO A 55 23.57 -26.07 -4.63
N VAL A 56 24.56 -25.80 -3.76
CA VAL A 56 24.31 -25.34 -2.39
C VAL A 56 23.70 -23.95 -2.40
N TYR A 57 24.27 -23.03 -3.19
CA TYR A 57 23.79 -21.66 -3.32
C TYR A 57 22.35 -21.60 -3.87
N VAL A 58 22.07 -22.38 -4.91
CA VAL A 58 20.72 -22.50 -5.49
C VAL A 58 19.73 -23.09 -4.48
N SER A 59 20.13 -24.13 -3.74
CA SER A 59 19.29 -24.74 -2.71
C SER A 59 18.90 -23.75 -1.61
N ASP A 60 19.87 -22.98 -1.10
CA ASP A 60 19.64 -22.01 -0.04
C ASP A 60 18.78 -20.82 -0.49
N ILE A 61 19.01 -20.32 -1.71
CA ILE A 61 18.16 -19.28 -2.31
C ILE A 61 16.73 -19.81 -2.46
N THR A 62 16.56 -21.03 -2.98
CA THR A 62 15.24 -21.65 -3.19
C THR A 62 14.50 -21.85 -1.86
N LYS A 63 15.18 -22.30 -0.81
CA LYS A 63 14.61 -22.44 0.54
C LYS A 63 14.16 -21.09 1.12
N LYS A 64 14.99 -20.05 1.00
CA LYS A 64 14.66 -18.69 1.48
C LYS A 64 13.44 -18.11 0.75
N LEU A 65 13.40 -18.25 -0.57
CA LEU A 65 12.24 -17.86 -1.40
C LEU A 65 10.98 -18.64 -1.01
N ALA A 66 11.06 -19.96 -0.88
CA ALA A 66 9.92 -20.80 -0.49
C ALA A 66 9.40 -20.46 0.92
N SER A 67 10.28 -20.15 1.87
CA SER A 67 9.88 -19.69 3.22
C SER A 67 9.16 -18.34 3.16
N ARG A 68 9.69 -17.38 2.42
CA ARG A 68 9.06 -16.05 2.24
C ARG A 68 7.70 -16.14 1.53
N LEU A 69 7.60 -16.93 0.46
CA LEU A 69 6.34 -17.15 -0.25
C LEU A 69 5.29 -17.80 0.66
N ARG A 70 5.69 -18.78 1.49
CA ARG A 70 4.78 -19.38 2.49
C ARG A 70 4.30 -18.37 3.53
N GLY A 71 5.17 -17.51 4.06
CA GLY A 71 4.78 -16.45 5.00
C GLY A 71 3.83 -15.41 4.37
N ARG A 72 4.02 -15.08 3.09
CA ARG A 72 3.08 -14.24 2.35
C ARG A 72 1.73 -14.91 2.15
N ILE A 73 1.72 -16.20 1.78
CA ILE A 73 0.48 -16.98 1.60
C ILE A 73 -0.30 -17.08 2.92
N SER A 74 0.37 -17.30 4.06
CA SER A 74 -0.31 -17.34 5.37
C SER A 74 -0.93 -15.99 5.72
N PHE A 75 -0.22 -14.88 5.46
CA PHE A 75 -0.75 -13.54 5.65
C PHE A 75 -2.01 -13.28 4.83
N TYR A 76 -2.01 -13.64 3.54
CA TYR A 76 -3.19 -13.48 2.68
C TYR A 76 -4.38 -14.34 3.15
N LYS A 77 -4.14 -15.57 3.62
CA LYS A 77 -5.21 -16.42 4.18
C LYS A 77 -5.83 -15.84 5.45
N GLU A 78 -5.00 -15.28 6.32
CA GLU A 78 -5.49 -14.59 7.53
C GLU A 78 -6.31 -13.34 7.18
N GLU A 79 -5.86 -12.58 6.18
CA GLU A 79 -6.59 -11.41 5.67
C GLU A 79 -7.95 -11.81 5.07
N GLU A 80 -8.01 -12.87 4.24
CA GLU A 80 -9.27 -13.37 3.69
C GLU A 80 -10.25 -13.82 4.78
N ALA A 81 -9.77 -14.56 5.79
CA ALA A 81 -10.58 -15.01 6.92
C ALA A 81 -11.12 -13.82 7.73
N TYR A 82 -10.28 -12.82 7.96
CA TYR A 82 -10.65 -11.58 8.63
C TYR A 82 -11.74 -10.82 7.84
N GLN A 83 -11.57 -10.69 6.52
CA GLN A 83 -12.56 -10.04 5.65
C GLN A 83 -13.88 -10.82 5.60
N ALA A 84 -13.81 -12.16 5.59
CA ALA A 84 -15.01 -13.01 5.63
C ALA A 84 -15.81 -12.81 6.93
N LYS A 85 -15.11 -12.78 8.07
CA LYS A 85 -15.72 -12.47 9.36
C LYS A 85 -16.37 -11.08 9.36
N ALA A 86 -15.67 -10.05 8.87
CA ALA A 86 -16.22 -8.70 8.78
C ALA A 86 -17.48 -8.63 7.90
N ARG A 87 -17.51 -9.32 6.75
CA ARG A 87 -18.71 -9.41 5.89
C ARG A 87 -19.89 -10.06 6.62
N GLN A 88 -19.65 -11.16 7.31
CA GLN A 88 -20.70 -11.85 8.07
C GLN A 88 -21.28 -10.97 9.18
N GLN A 89 -20.44 -10.23 9.89
CA GLN A 89 -20.87 -9.30 10.93
C GLN A 89 -21.72 -8.16 10.37
N ARG A 90 -21.27 -7.54 9.25
CA ARG A 90 -22.03 -6.50 8.55
C ARG A 90 -23.40 -7.00 8.08
N ALA A 91 -23.48 -8.22 7.55
CA ALA A 91 -24.75 -8.83 7.14
C ALA A 91 -25.70 -9.04 8.35
N LYS A 92 -25.17 -9.42 9.51
CA LYS A 92 -25.99 -9.74 10.69
C LYS A 92 -26.52 -8.50 11.44
N ARG A 93 -25.71 -7.45 11.59
CA ARG A 93 -26.06 -6.29 12.44
C ARG A 93 -25.76 -4.91 11.82
N GLY A 94 -25.31 -4.87 10.57
CA GLY A 94 -24.98 -3.64 9.85
C GLY A 94 -23.51 -3.22 9.91
N TYR A 95 -22.73 -3.66 10.90
CA TYR A 95 -21.32 -3.28 11.07
C TYR A 95 -20.44 -4.42 11.64
N ALA A 96 -19.14 -4.41 11.33
CA ALA A 96 -18.13 -5.32 11.85
C ALA A 96 -17.42 -4.75 13.10
N ASP A 97 -16.74 -5.59 13.89
CA ASP A 97 -15.95 -5.15 15.06
C ASP A 97 -14.87 -4.14 14.65
N THR A 98 -14.33 -4.33 13.45
CA THR A 98 -13.32 -3.48 12.81
C THR A 98 -13.86 -2.07 12.55
N ASP A 99 -15.15 -2.00 12.24
CA ASP A 99 -15.85 -0.76 11.95
C ASP A 99 -16.06 0.03 13.24
N VAL A 100 -16.11 -0.60 14.41
CA VAL A 100 -16.22 0.12 15.70
C VAL A 100 -14.97 0.96 15.97
N TRP A 101 -13.80 0.39 15.71
CA TRP A 101 -12.52 1.10 15.85
C TRP A 101 -12.35 2.22 14.84
N ASN A 102 -12.92 2.08 13.64
CA ASN A 102 -12.89 3.10 12.60
C ASN A 102 -14.30 3.62 12.24
N MET A 103 -15.11 3.88 13.26
CA MET A 103 -16.54 4.13 13.08
C MET A 103 -16.81 5.36 12.24
N ASN A 104 -16.03 6.43 12.42
CA ASN A 104 -16.19 7.64 11.63
C ASN A 104 -15.95 7.40 10.14
N ASP A 105 -14.92 6.63 9.77
CA ASP A 105 -14.64 6.36 8.36
C ASP A 105 -15.67 5.41 7.77
N TRP A 106 -15.97 4.31 8.46
CA TRP A 106 -16.97 3.36 8.02
C TRP A 106 -18.35 4.03 7.83
N PHE A 107 -18.76 4.89 8.77
CA PHE A 107 -20.00 5.63 8.69
C PHE A 107 -20.04 6.52 7.46
N MET A 108 -18.96 7.27 7.19
CA MET A 108 -18.92 8.19 6.05
C MET A 108 -18.87 7.45 4.71
N ASP A 109 -18.11 6.36 4.64
CA ASP A 109 -18.01 5.53 3.44
C ASP A 109 -19.34 4.82 3.14
N THR A 110 -20.14 4.54 4.17
CA THR A 110 -21.45 3.88 4.03
C THR A 110 -22.58 4.87 3.74
N ILE A 111 -22.69 5.94 4.52
CA ILE A 111 -23.82 6.88 4.45
C ILE A 111 -23.74 7.77 3.21
N SER A 112 -22.55 8.20 2.78
CA SER A 112 -22.44 9.12 1.64
C SER A 112 -22.98 8.50 0.33
N PRO A 113 -22.63 7.25 -0.04
CA PRO A 113 -23.22 6.58 -1.19
C PRO A 113 -24.73 6.30 -1.02
N MET A 114 -25.17 5.92 0.19
CA MET A 114 -26.59 5.68 0.46
C MET A 114 -27.44 6.94 0.26
N LEU A 115 -26.97 8.11 0.73
CA LEU A 115 -27.65 9.39 0.53
C LEU A 115 -27.75 9.74 -0.97
N LYS A 116 -26.66 9.56 -1.72
CA LYS A 116 -26.67 9.77 -3.19
C LYS A 116 -27.64 8.83 -3.89
N GLN A 117 -27.67 7.56 -3.49
CA GLN A 117 -28.63 6.59 -4.02
C GLN A 117 -30.07 7.00 -3.67
N PHE A 118 -30.32 7.42 -2.43
CA PHE A 118 -31.65 7.82 -1.99
C PHE A 118 -32.13 9.05 -2.78
N ARG A 119 -31.26 10.05 -2.94
CA ARG A 119 -31.52 11.24 -3.76
C ARG A 119 -31.84 10.91 -5.22
N LYS A 120 -31.10 9.95 -5.82
CA LYS A 120 -31.27 9.54 -7.22
C LYS A 120 -32.55 8.73 -7.46
N LYS A 121 -32.94 7.88 -6.52
CA LYS A 121 -34.09 6.97 -6.70
C LYS A 121 -35.43 7.61 -6.38
N HIS A 122 -35.45 8.79 -5.73
CA HIS A 122 -36.67 9.49 -5.34
C HIS A 122 -37.68 8.56 -4.62
N ASN A 123 -37.21 7.79 -3.63
CA ASN A 123 -38.03 6.79 -2.90
C ASN A 123 -39.08 7.43 -1.96
N GLY A 124 -39.59 8.61 -2.29
CA GLY A 124 -40.54 9.38 -1.50
C GLY A 124 -39.90 10.19 -0.36
N VAL A 125 -40.79 10.80 0.42
CA VAL A 125 -40.48 11.69 1.54
C VAL A 125 -40.88 11.02 2.86
N PRO A 126 -40.11 11.19 3.95
CA PRO A 126 -40.53 10.73 5.27
C PRO A 126 -41.89 11.31 5.68
N SER A 127 -42.74 10.50 6.30
CA SER A 127 -44.10 10.90 6.70
C SER A 127 -44.15 12.13 7.61
N THR A 128 -43.08 12.42 8.35
CA THR A 128 -42.95 13.62 9.19
C THR A 128 -43.03 14.94 8.41
N PHE A 129 -42.76 14.93 7.10
CA PHE A 129 -42.92 16.12 6.25
C PHE A 129 -44.31 16.20 5.61
N LEU A 130 -45.14 15.16 5.74
CA LEU A 130 -46.50 15.13 5.22
C LEU A 130 -47.47 15.66 6.28
N PRO A 131 -48.39 16.59 5.94
CA PRO A 131 -49.38 17.10 6.89
C PRO A 131 -50.35 16.02 7.39
N SER A 132 -50.69 15.06 6.52
CA SER A 132 -51.48 13.87 6.87
C SER A 132 -51.19 12.73 5.89
N MET A 133 -51.65 11.52 6.21
CA MET A 133 -51.57 10.37 5.29
C MET A 133 -52.43 10.55 4.02
N MET A 134 -53.37 11.49 4.03
CA MET A 134 -54.28 11.83 2.93
C MET A 134 -54.01 13.24 2.38
N CYS A 135 -52.75 13.69 2.40
CA CYS A 135 -52.36 14.97 1.82
C CYS A 135 -52.63 15.02 0.31
N SER A 136 -52.86 16.21 -0.22
CA SER A 136 -52.97 16.40 -1.67
C SER A 136 -51.63 16.13 -2.37
N ASP A 137 -51.67 15.97 -3.69
CA ASP A 137 -50.45 15.81 -4.49
C ASP A 137 -49.56 17.06 -4.43
N GLU A 138 -50.16 18.26 -4.37
CA GLU A 138 -49.43 19.53 -4.22
C GLU A 138 -48.70 19.60 -2.88
N GLU A 139 -49.37 19.24 -1.78
CA GLU A 139 -48.75 19.19 -0.45
C GLU A 139 -47.60 18.17 -0.41
N ARG A 140 -47.76 17.03 -1.10
CA ARG A 140 -46.74 16.00 -1.24
C ARG A 140 -45.56 16.48 -2.07
N GLU A 141 -45.79 17.25 -3.13
CA GLU A 141 -44.73 17.82 -3.95
C GLU A 141 -43.89 18.86 -3.18
N VAL A 142 -44.55 19.73 -2.41
CA VAL A 142 -43.87 20.68 -1.51
C VAL A 142 -43.03 19.95 -0.46
N ALA A 143 -43.57 18.89 0.15
CA ALA A 143 -42.86 18.06 1.11
C ALA A 143 -41.64 17.35 0.49
N ASN A 144 -41.80 16.79 -0.71
CA ASN A 144 -40.71 16.18 -1.47
C ASN A 144 -39.60 17.20 -1.78
N ALA A 145 -39.95 18.39 -2.28
CA ALA A 145 -38.98 19.43 -2.59
C ALA A 145 -38.17 19.84 -1.35
N LYS A 146 -38.83 19.98 -0.19
CA LYS A 146 -38.16 20.27 1.07
C LYS A 146 -37.23 19.15 1.51
N TRP A 147 -37.65 17.90 1.35
CA TRP A 147 -36.84 16.73 1.68
C TRP A 147 -35.61 16.58 0.78
N GLU A 148 -35.77 16.83 -0.52
CA GLU A 148 -34.66 16.81 -1.46
C GLU A 148 -33.60 17.86 -1.13
N GLN A 149 -34.00 19.08 -0.74
CA GLN A 149 -33.06 20.10 -0.28
C GLN A 149 -32.27 19.65 0.97
N ILE A 150 -32.91 18.91 1.88
CA ILE A 150 -32.25 18.35 3.06
C ILE A 150 -31.25 17.27 2.63
N LEU A 151 -31.64 16.36 1.74
CA LEU A 151 -30.74 15.34 1.19
C LEU A 151 -29.53 15.97 0.51
N ASP A 152 -29.74 17.01 -0.32
CA ASP A 152 -28.67 17.72 -1.01
C ASP A 152 -27.70 18.36 0.00
N ARG A 153 -28.22 18.93 1.10
CA ARG A 153 -27.39 19.45 2.19
C ARG A 153 -26.60 18.36 2.91
N MET A 154 -27.21 17.21 3.20
CA MET A 154 -26.51 16.06 3.81
C MET A 154 -25.40 15.52 2.91
N ILE A 155 -25.65 15.41 1.60
CA ILE A 155 -24.67 15.00 0.59
C ILE A 155 -23.52 16.01 0.52
N PHE A 156 -23.82 17.30 0.53
CA PHE A 156 -22.81 18.35 0.51
C PHE A 156 -21.89 18.30 1.74
N LEU A 157 -22.46 18.17 2.95
CA LEU A 157 -21.70 18.10 4.20
C LEU A 157 -20.78 16.88 4.25
N THR A 158 -21.26 15.73 3.77
CA THR A 158 -20.44 14.51 3.70
C THR A 158 -19.33 14.65 2.65
N ALA A 159 -19.60 15.28 1.50
CA ALA A 159 -18.61 15.52 0.46
C ALA A 159 -17.47 16.46 0.90
N ILE A 160 -17.77 17.59 1.57
CA ILE A 160 -16.73 18.51 2.08
C ILE A 160 -15.77 17.80 3.02
N ARG A 161 -16.30 16.93 3.88
CA ARG A 161 -15.47 16.21 4.86
C ARG A 161 -14.54 15.21 4.19
N LEU A 162 -15.00 14.52 3.13
CA LEU A 162 -14.17 13.66 2.31
C LEU A 162 -13.07 14.45 1.58
N LEU A 163 -13.39 15.62 1.03
CA LEU A 163 -12.42 16.53 0.40
C LEU A 163 -11.37 17.05 1.40
N ARG A 164 -11.78 17.37 2.63
CA ARG A 164 -10.83 17.77 3.69
C ARG A 164 -9.90 16.63 4.07
N LYS A 165 -10.41 15.40 4.15
CA LYS A 165 -9.60 14.20 4.44
C LYS A 165 -8.60 13.92 3.32
N SER A 166 -9.00 14.01 2.06
CA SER A 166 -8.10 13.82 0.93
C SER A 166 -7.02 14.91 0.87
N MET A 167 -7.36 16.18 1.14
CA MET A 167 -6.38 17.26 1.25
C MET A 167 -5.33 17.01 2.35
N ILE A 168 -5.76 16.60 3.55
CA ILE A 168 -4.83 16.27 4.65
C ILE A 168 -3.92 15.11 4.25
N SER A 169 -4.46 14.08 3.59
CA SER A 169 -3.66 12.95 3.10
C SER A 169 -2.61 13.39 2.07
N ILE A 170 -2.98 14.28 1.14
CA ILE A 170 -2.07 14.82 0.12
C ILE A 170 -0.97 15.67 0.77
N LEU A 171 -1.32 16.49 1.77
CA LEU A 171 -0.35 17.31 2.51
C LEU A 171 0.66 16.43 3.26
N ASN A 172 0.17 15.41 3.98
CA ASN A 172 1.03 14.45 4.68
C ASN A 172 1.93 13.67 3.71
N MET A 173 1.44 13.35 2.52
CA MET A 173 2.24 12.70 1.48
C MET A 173 3.34 13.64 0.99
N LYS A 174 3.02 14.89 0.66
CA LYS A 174 4.01 15.90 0.24
C LYS A 174 5.10 16.12 1.29
N GLU A 175 4.73 16.20 2.56
CA GLU A 175 5.68 16.34 3.67
C GLU A 175 6.64 15.15 3.76
N ARG A 176 6.14 13.92 3.60
CA ARG A 176 7.00 12.72 3.54
C ARG A 176 7.96 12.74 2.36
N TYR A 177 7.49 13.15 1.18
CA TYR A 177 8.35 13.29 0.00
C TYR A 177 9.46 14.31 0.24
N LEU A 178 9.13 15.47 0.81
CA LEU A 178 10.10 16.51 1.12
C LEU A 178 11.17 16.01 2.11
N ASN A 179 10.75 15.29 3.16
CA ASN A 179 11.66 14.71 4.14
C ASN A 179 12.61 13.66 3.55
N ILE A 180 12.12 12.84 2.62
CA ILE A 180 12.95 11.89 1.88
C ILE A 180 13.98 12.65 1.03
N GLU A 181 13.53 13.67 0.29
CA GLU A 181 14.41 14.47 -0.57
C GLU A 181 15.53 15.17 0.23
N ILE A 182 15.18 15.76 1.37
CA ILE A 182 16.13 16.37 2.31
C ILE A 182 17.13 15.33 2.83
N SER A 183 16.65 14.14 3.22
CA SER A 183 17.52 13.07 3.72
C SER A 183 18.49 12.57 2.64
N VAL A 184 18.04 12.43 1.39
CA VAL A 184 18.88 12.03 0.26
C VAL A 184 19.95 13.10 0.00
N LYS A 185 19.57 14.38 -0.04
CA LYS A 185 20.51 15.50 -0.20
C LYS A 185 21.54 15.59 0.93
N LYS A 186 21.13 15.33 2.17
CA LYS A 186 22.04 15.32 3.33
C LYS A 186 23.03 14.16 3.27
N ASN A 187 22.57 12.97 2.88
CA ASN A 187 23.42 11.79 2.73
C ASN A 187 24.41 11.93 1.58
N SER A 188 24.00 12.52 0.44
CA SER A 188 24.93 12.82 -0.64
C SER A 188 25.96 13.87 -0.22
N LEU A 189 25.57 14.93 0.49
CA LEU A 189 26.51 15.93 1.01
C LEU A 189 27.56 15.32 1.94
N ASN A 190 27.12 14.48 2.89
CA ASN A 190 28.01 13.78 3.81
C ASN A 190 28.97 12.83 3.08
N TYR A 191 28.48 12.14 2.04
CA TYR A 191 29.31 11.29 1.20
C TYR A 191 30.39 12.10 0.46
N PHE A 192 30.03 13.23 -0.16
CA PHE A 192 30.97 14.12 -0.83
C PHE A 192 32.01 14.72 0.14
N GLN A 193 31.59 15.13 1.34
CA GLN A 193 32.49 15.62 2.39
C GLN A 193 33.45 14.53 2.92
N SER A 194 32.98 13.28 3.00
CA SER A 194 33.84 12.15 3.38
C SER A 194 34.88 11.80 2.31
N ILE A 195 34.56 12.04 1.03
CA ILE A 195 35.50 11.86 -0.08
C ILE A 195 36.52 13.02 -0.10
N SER A 196 36.08 14.27 0.04
CA SER A 196 37.01 15.41 0.05
C SER A 196 37.98 15.36 1.23
N GLY A 197 37.52 14.94 2.40
CA GLY A 197 38.35 14.76 3.60
C GLY A 197 39.36 13.61 3.50
N ASN A 198 39.05 12.54 2.75
CA ASN A 198 39.97 11.41 2.56
C ASN A 198 40.99 11.63 1.42
N TYR A 199 40.74 12.56 0.51
CA TYR A 199 41.63 12.84 -0.64
C TYR A 199 42.34 14.20 -0.58
N GLY A 200 42.16 15.00 0.48
CA GLY A 200 42.88 16.27 0.66
C GLY A 200 42.63 17.28 -0.45
N ILE A 201 41.44 17.27 -1.05
CA ILE A 201 41.05 18.25 -2.07
C ILE A 201 40.17 19.29 -1.36
N ASP A 202 40.78 20.42 -1.00
CA ASP A 202 40.05 21.63 -0.62
C ASP A 202 39.33 22.18 -1.87
N ILE A 203 38.05 22.51 -1.71
CA ILE A 203 37.22 23.19 -2.72
C ILE A 203 37.45 24.70 -2.61
#